data_AF-W4GJN4-F1
#
_entry.id   AF-W4GJN4-F1
#
_cell.length_a   1.000
_cell.length_b   1.000
_cell.length_c   1.000
_cell.angle_alpha   90.00
_cell.angle_beta   90.00
_cell.angle_gamma   90.00
#
_symmetry.space_group_name_H-M   'P 1'
#
loop_
_entity.id
_entity.type
_entity.pdbx_description
1 polymer ?
#
loop_
_entity_poly.entity_id
_entity_poly.type
_entity_poly.pdbx_seq_one_letter_code
_entity_poly.pdbx_strand_id
1 'polypeptide(L)'
;MSPSGTNLLASRPTTTAVATQTPKRFPKADRSIKPTSHPKLQANPFYIAGQSYGGHYVPAVAAYILQSQDANTTAFRINLQDITIGNGLTDTVTQYPLLVNMVVENSYNITLVSPAQLEKMQNDAVHLVALVAQYDFWDANLCEPDVYDDLGGAKTTLFLNQPWVQQQLRVHKPYAMSNATVLEDFAVDEEKDAVHFVASVLARGCGKLQCSGHDGFNAANVTPFVVNGNVAGTANEHTFVRVFNSGHCMPRDQPAVSAALINRSLQNGTL
;
A
#
# COMPACT_ATOMS: atom_id res chain seq x y z
N MET A 1 -7.14 -1.37 9.00
CA MET A 1 -7.98 -2.59 9.07
C MET A 1 -7.25 -3.65 8.25
N SER A 2 -7.10 -4.86 8.77
CA SER A 2 -6.40 -5.96 8.10
C SER A 2 -7.30 -7.21 8.08
N PRO A 3 -7.17 -8.10 7.09
CA PRO A 3 -7.97 -9.32 7.04
C PRO A 3 -7.83 -10.20 8.29
N SER A 4 -8.92 -10.89 8.62
CA SER A 4 -8.91 -11.94 9.64
C SER A 4 -7.98 -13.07 9.21
N GLY A 5 -7.14 -13.57 10.13
CA GLY A 5 -6.19 -14.66 9.83
C GLY A 5 -4.77 -14.20 9.48
N THR A 6 -4.55 -12.90 9.27
CA THR A 6 -3.20 -12.31 9.11
C THR A 6 -2.47 -12.26 10.45
N ASN A 7 -1.23 -12.75 10.50
CA ASN A 7 -0.35 -12.72 11.67
C ASN A 7 -1.02 -13.31 12.93
N LEU A 8 -0.98 -12.54 14.02
CA LEU A 8 -1.53 -12.86 15.34
C LEU A 8 -3.05 -12.64 15.44
N LEU A 9 -3.71 -12.15 14.40
CA LEU A 9 -5.17 -11.95 14.41
C LEU A 9 -5.87 -13.31 14.36
N ALA A 10 -6.69 -13.57 15.39
CA ALA A 10 -7.42 -14.82 15.57
C ALA A 10 -8.90 -14.63 15.25
N SER A 11 -9.29 -14.97 14.03
CA SER A 11 -10.68 -15.21 13.63
C SER A 11 -10.69 -16.18 12.45
N ARG A 12 -11.68 -17.09 12.40
CA ARG A 12 -11.85 -18.01 11.26
C ARG A 12 -12.03 -17.19 9.99
N PRO A 13 -11.33 -17.50 8.88
CA PRO A 13 -11.61 -16.87 7.60
C PRO A 13 -13.07 -17.17 7.25
N THR A 14 -13.91 -16.14 7.20
CA THR A 14 -15.23 -16.24 6.59
C THR A 14 -15.05 -16.06 5.10
N THR A 15 -15.65 -16.97 4.33
CA THR A 15 -15.59 -17.08 2.87
C THR A 15 -15.65 -15.74 2.14
N THR A 16 -14.67 -15.55 1.24
CA THR A 16 -14.56 -14.54 0.18
C THR A 16 -14.48 -13.09 0.69
N ALA A 17 -13.25 -12.65 1.01
CA ALA A 17 -12.92 -11.24 1.25
C ALA A 17 -12.39 -10.62 -0.05
N VAL A 18 -12.99 -9.53 -0.49
CA VAL A 18 -12.61 -8.78 -1.72
C VAL A 18 -12.52 -7.31 -1.30
N ALA A 19 -11.36 -6.66 -1.37
CA ALA A 19 -11.24 -5.26 -0.94
C ALA A 19 -11.94 -4.29 -1.91
N THR A 20 -12.08 -4.68 -3.18
CA THR A 20 -12.62 -3.83 -4.26
C THR A 20 -14.13 -3.93 -4.49
N GLN A 21 -14.84 -4.90 -3.90
CA GLN A 21 -16.30 -5.01 -4.05
C GLN A 21 -17.03 -4.51 -2.82
N THR A 22 -17.63 -3.31 -2.90
CA THR A 22 -18.53 -2.66 -1.92
C THR A 22 -18.10 -2.72 -0.44
N PRO A 23 -18.18 -1.62 0.32
CA PRO A 23 -17.72 -1.60 1.72
C PRO A 23 -18.43 -2.56 2.70
N LYS A 24 -19.44 -3.31 2.24
CA LYS A 24 -20.16 -4.35 2.98
C LYS A 24 -19.35 -5.64 3.23
N ARG A 25 -18.22 -5.85 2.54
CA ARG A 25 -17.38 -7.05 2.66
C ARG A 25 -15.90 -6.78 2.93
N PHE A 26 -15.56 -5.65 3.55
CA PHE A 26 -14.33 -5.64 4.35
C PHE A 26 -14.42 -6.83 5.32
N PRO A 27 -13.41 -7.73 5.39
CA PRO A 27 -13.41 -8.80 6.37
C PRO A 27 -13.71 -8.14 7.70
N LYS A 28 -14.84 -8.54 8.33
CA LYS A 28 -15.42 -7.86 9.49
C LYS A 28 -14.26 -7.41 10.36
N ALA A 29 -14.00 -6.09 10.37
CA ALA A 29 -12.90 -5.54 11.14
C ALA A 29 -12.97 -6.17 12.52
N ASP A 30 -11.83 -6.61 13.05
CA ASP A 30 -11.79 -7.17 14.38
C ASP A 30 -12.58 -6.25 15.31
N ARG A 31 -13.74 -6.74 15.77
CA ARG A 31 -14.68 -5.97 16.60
C ARG A 31 -14.09 -5.73 17.99
N SER A 32 -12.86 -6.20 18.26
CA SER A 32 -12.11 -5.98 19.49
C SER A 32 -11.67 -4.51 19.65
N ILE A 33 -11.32 -3.81 18.57
CA ILE A 33 -11.04 -2.37 18.64
C ILE A 33 -12.35 -1.62 18.47
N LYS A 34 -13.08 -1.51 19.58
CA LYS A 34 -14.17 -0.53 19.65
C LYS A 34 -13.51 0.86 19.60
N PRO A 35 -13.90 1.74 18.69
CA PRO A 35 -13.45 3.15 18.67
C PRO A 35 -13.66 3.84 20.01
N THR A 36 -14.64 3.37 20.80
CA THR A 36 -14.96 3.84 22.14
C THR A 36 -13.99 3.36 23.23
N SER A 37 -13.08 2.42 22.94
CA SER A 37 -12.08 1.94 23.90
C SER A 37 -11.01 2.99 24.23
N HIS A 38 -10.84 4.00 23.36
CA HIS A 38 -9.84 5.05 23.50
C HIS A 38 -10.42 6.45 23.21
N PRO A 39 -11.40 6.92 24.03
CA PRO A 39 -12.13 8.17 23.75
C PRO A 39 -11.21 9.40 23.72
N LYS A 40 -10.06 9.35 24.41
CA LYS A 40 -9.05 10.42 24.41
C LYS A 40 -8.40 10.65 23.05
N LEU A 41 -8.46 9.69 22.13
CA LEU A 41 -7.88 9.79 20.79
C LEU A 41 -8.90 10.26 19.75
N GLN A 42 -10.18 10.35 20.10
CA GLN A 42 -11.26 10.58 19.13
C GLN A 42 -11.17 11.93 18.41
N ALA A 43 -10.68 12.96 19.10
CA ALA A 43 -10.52 14.30 18.51
C ALA A 43 -9.23 14.45 17.69
N ASN A 44 -8.29 13.50 17.78
CA ASN A 44 -6.99 13.64 17.15
C ASN A 44 -7.11 13.58 15.63
N PRO A 45 -6.30 14.38 14.91
CA PRO A 45 -5.97 14.14 13.51
C PRO A 45 -5.67 12.65 13.25
N PHE A 46 -6.37 12.08 12.28
CA PHE A 46 -6.24 10.67 11.91
C PHE A 46 -5.62 10.55 10.52
N TYR A 47 -4.64 9.68 10.39
CA TYR A 47 -3.86 9.47 9.17
C TYR A 47 -3.84 7.97 8.86
N ILE A 48 -3.88 7.63 7.57
CA ILE A 48 -3.76 6.23 7.14
C ILE A 48 -2.53 6.10 6.26
N ALA A 49 -1.55 5.32 6.71
CA ALA A 49 -0.37 5.01 5.93
C ALA A 49 -0.34 3.51 5.58
N GLY A 50 0.17 3.18 4.39
CA GLY A 50 0.35 1.80 3.95
C GLY A 50 1.41 1.67 2.86
N GLN A 51 1.80 0.44 2.59
CA GLN A 51 2.84 0.08 1.60
C GLN A 51 2.44 -1.16 0.84
N SER A 52 2.96 -1.36 -0.38
CA SER A 52 2.65 -2.53 -1.21
C SER A 52 1.15 -2.62 -1.51
N TYR A 53 0.49 -3.73 -1.22
CA TYR A 53 -0.97 -3.89 -1.21
C TYR A 53 -1.72 -2.85 -0.34
N GLY A 54 -1.00 -2.12 0.51
CA GLY A 54 -1.51 -0.88 1.12
C GLY A 54 -2.04 0.13 0.08
N GLY A 55 -1.58 0.08 -1.18
CA GLY A 55 -2.14 0.87 -2.28
C GLY A 55 -3.60 0.56 -2.58
N HIS A 56 -4.09 -0.66 -2.31
CA HIS A 56 -5.52 -0.99 -2.34
C HIS A 56 -6.20 -0.63 -1.02
N TYR A 57 -5.63 -1.05 0.11
CA TYR A 57 -6.29 -0.93 1.40
C TYR A 57 -6.46 0.52 1.87
N VAL A 58 -5.41 1.33 1.75
CA VAL A 58 -5.40 2.71 2.27
C VAL A 58 -6.51 3.56 1.64
N PRO A 59 -6.62 3.69 0.31
CA PRO A 59 -7.68 4.51 -0.27
C PRO A 59 -9.06 3.89 -0.09
N ALA A 60 -9.20 2.56 -0.12
CA ALA A 60 -10.49 1.90 0.10
C ALA A 60 -11.02 2.12 1.53
N VAL A 61 -10.16 2.02 2.54
CA VAL A 61 -10.53 2.29 3.94
C VAL A 61 -10.85 3.77 4.15
N ALA A 62 -10.06 4.68 3.57
CA ALA A 62 -10.33 6.11 3.62
C ALA A 62 -11.69 6.46 3.00
N ALA A 63 -11.97 5.93 1.81
CA ALA A 63 -13.25 6.11 1.14
C ALA A 63 -14.42 5.58 1.97
N TYR A 64 -14.27 4.41 2.61
CA TYR A 64 -15.30 3.85 3.49
C TYR A 64 -15.59 4.73 4.70
N ILE A 65 -14.55 5.26 5.37
CA ILE A 65 -14.70 6.17 6.51
C ILE A 65 -15.51 7.39 6.08
N LEU A 66 -15.11 8.04 4.98
CA LEU A 66 -15.77 9.25 4.48
C LEU A 66 -17.22 8.98 4.10
N GLN A 67 -17.49 7.93 3.32
CA GLN A 67 -18.85 7.54 2.93
C GLN A 67 -19.75 7.22 4.13
N SER A 68 -19.21 6.54 5.14
CA SER A 68 -19.98 6.17 6.33
C SER A 68 -20.33 7.38 7.20
N GLN A 69 -19.48 8.41 7.20
CA GLN A 69 -19.73 9.67 7.88
C GLN A 69 -20.74 10.54 7.12
N ASP A 70 -20.65 10.59 5.79
CA ASP A 70 -21.60 11.29 4.91
C ASP A 70 -23.01 10.69 5.05
N ALA A 71 -23.10 9.36 5.06
CA ALA A 71 -24.35 8.62 5.21
C ALA A 71 -24.85 8.54 6.67
N ASN A 72 -24.11 9.10 7.63
CA ASN A 72 -24.41 9.05 9.06
C ASN A 72 -24.69 7.63 9.59
N THR A 73 -24.03 6.62 9.02
CA THR A 73 -24.21 5.20 9.37
C THR A 73 -23.35 4.75 10.54
N THR A 74 -22.52 5.64 11.08
CA THR A 74 -21.60 5.40 12.19
C THR A 74 -21.92 6.35 13.34
N ALA A 75 -21.88 5.84 14.57
CA ALA A 75 -22.15 6.63 15.78
C ALA A 75 -20.98 7.54 16.20
N PHE A 76 -19.85 7.49 15.49
CA PHE A 76 -18.64 8.23 15.79
C PHE A 76 -18.00 8.73 14.50
N ARG A 77 -17.38 9.91 14.55
CA ARG A 77 -16.63 10.49 13.43
C ARG A 77 -15.14 10.33 13.66
N ILE A 78 -14.41 10.05 12.59
CA ILE A 78 -12.96 9.99 12.51
C ILE A 78 -12.48 11.27 11.82
N ASN A 79 -11.54 11.96 12.45
CA ASN A 79 -10.95 13.18 11.92
C ASN A 79 -9.85 12.86 10.87
N LEU A 80 -10.22 12.20 9.77
CA LEU A 80 -9.29 11.81 8.71
C LEU A 80 -8.70 13.05 8.02
N GLN A 81 -7.37 13.18 8.05
CA GLN A 81 -6.64 14.31 7.49
C GLN A 81 -5.94 13.96 6.17
N ASP A 82 -5.23 12.83 6.14
CA ASP A 82 -4.40 12.48 4.99
C ASP A 82 -4.24 10.96 4.86
N ILE A 83 -3.88 10.53 3.66
CA ILE A 83 -3.44 9.18 3.35
C ILE A 83 -2.02 9.20 2.78
N THR A 84 -1.21 8.19 3.11
CA THR A 84 0.15 8.06 2.57
C THR A 84 0.36 6.63 2.09
N ILE A 85 0.82 6.50 0.84
CA ILE A 85 1.03 5.20 0.20
C ILE A 85 2.48 5.15 -0.29
N GLY A 86 3.28 4.24 0.27
CA GLY A 86 4.66 4.02 -0.16
C GLY A 86 4.77 2.78 -1.04
N ASN A 87 5.38 2.88 -2.22
CA ASN A 87 5.59 1.74 -3.13
C ASN A 87 4.32 0.89 -3.32
N GLY A 88 3.16 1.56 -3.47
CA GLY A 88 1.87 0.89 -3.49
C GLY A 88 1.47 0.36 -4.86
N LEU A 89 0.83 -0.81 -4.89
CA LEU A 89 0.06 -1.28 -6.05
C LEU A 89 -1.31 -0.63 -5.98
N THR A 90 -1.65 0.24 -6.93
CA THR A 90 -2.87 1.07 -6.91
C THR A 90 -3.55 1.15 -8.27
N ASP A 91 -2.77 1.25 -9.35
CA ASP A 91 -3.21 1.25 -10.73
C ASP A 91 -2.48 0.13 -11.49
N THR A 92 -2.97 -1.09 -11.36
CA THR A 92 -2.35 -2.30 -11.93
C THR A 92 -2.21 -2.24 -13.45
N VAL A 93 -3.22 -1.68 -14.13
CA VAL A 93 -3.24 -1.50 -15.59
C VAL A 93 -2.08 -0.61 -16.05
N THR A 94 -1.80 0.47 -15.32
CA THR A 94 -0.67 1.36 -15.63
C THR A 94 0.66 0.83 -15.12
N GLN A 95 0.69 0.22 -13.92
CA GLN A 95 1.93 -0.13 -13.22
C GLN A 95 2.60 -1.40 -13.75
N TYR A 96 1.84 -2.45 -14.08
CA TYR A 96 2.45 -3.72 -14.53
C TYR A 96 3.30 -3.57 -15.81
N PRO A 97 2.85 -2.86 -16.86
CA PRO A 97 3.68 -2.65 -18.06
C PRO A 97 4.98 -1.90 -17.78
N LEU A 98 5.00 -1.03 -16.77
CA LEU A 98 6.19 -0.25 -16.40
C LEU A 98 7.29 -1.11 -15.76
N LEU A 99 7.02 -2.35 -15.35
CA LEU A 99 8.05 -3.29 -14.89
C LEU A 99 9.06 -3.59 -15.99
N VAL A 100 8.62 -3.72 -17.25
CA VAL A 100 9.53 -3.91 -18.39
C VAL A 100 10.40 -2.68 -18.60
N ASN A 101 9.84 -1.47 -18.45
CA ASN A 101 10.62 -0.24 -18.51
C ASN A 101 11.66 -0.18 -17.39
N MET A 102 11.33 -0.65 -16.18
CA MET A 102 12.30 -0.73 -15.10
C MET A 102 13.46 -1.69 -15.42
N VAL A 103 13.19 -2.81 -16.09
CA VAL A 103 14.22 -3.75 -16.53
C VAL A 103 15.17 -3.12 -17.55
N VAL A 104 14.64 -2.36 -18.51
CA VAL A 104 15.40 -1.78 -19.63
C VAL A 104 16.06 -0.45 -19.26
N GLU A 105 15.33 0.44 -18.59
CA GLU A 105 15.67 1.85 -18.35
C GLU A 105 16.01 2.13 -16.88
N ASN A 106 16.51 1.13 -16.14
CA ASN A 106 16.92 1.35 -14.76
C ASN A 106 18.02 2.42 -14.67
N SER A 107 17.90 3.30 -13.68
CA SER A 107 18.87 4.37 -13.44
C SER A 107 20.23 3.87 -12.89
N TYR A 108 20.40 2.55 -12.74
CA TYR A 108 21.59 1.93 -12.18
C TYR A 108 22.55 1.38 -13.25
N ASN A 109 22.16 1.44 -14.53
CA ASN A 109 22.94 0.96 -15.67
C ASN A 109 23.38 -0.51 -15.50
N ILE A 110 22.49 -1.35 -14.93
CA ILE A 110 22.71 -2.78 -14.74
C ILE A 110 21.81 -3.58 -15.68
N THR A 111 22.33 -4.67 -16.23
CA THR A 111 21.53 -5.64 -16.97
C THR A 111 20.88 -6.60 -15.98
N LEU A 112 19.55 -6.55 -15.87
CA LEU A 112 18.78 -7.37 -14.93
C LEU A 112 18.38 -8.74 -15.49
N VAL A 113 18.20 -8.84 -16.81
CA VAL A 113 17.76 -10.07 -17.49
C VAL A 113 18.52 -10.28 -18.79
N SER A 114 18.58 -11.52 -19.28
CA SER A 114 19.14 -11.84 -20.58
C SER A 114 18.28 -11.31 -21.74
N PRO A 115 18.84 -11.13 -22.96
CA PRO A 115 18.06 -10.70 -24.12
C PRO A 115 16.83 -11.57 -24.41
N ALA A 116 16.94 -12.90 -24.26
CA ALA A 116 15.83 -13.81 -24.46
C ALA A 116 14.71 -13.64 -23.41
N GLN A 117 15.10 -13.38 -22.16
CA GLN A 117 14.13 -13.05 -21.10
C GLN A 117 13.46 -11.70 -21.36
N LEU A 118 14.21 -10.71 -21.83
CA LEU A 118 13.65 -9.39 -22.18
C LEU A 118 12.63 -9.51 -23.31
N GLU A 119 12.94 -10.25 -24.38
CA GLU A 119 12.02 -10.50 -25.49
C GLU A 119 10.73 -11.19 -24.99
N LYS A 120 10.87 -12.19 -24.11
CA LYS A 120 9.70 -12.83 -23.48
C LYS A 120 8.88 -11.83 -22.67
N MET A 121 9.51 -11.03 -21.81
CA MET A 121 8.82 -10.03 -20.98
C MET A 121 8.08 -8.98 -21.83
N GLN A 122 8.67 -8.54 -22.94
CA GLN A 122 8.04 -7.59 -23.86
C GLN A 122 6.81 -8.20 -24.54
N ASN A 123 6.88 -9.46 -24.96
CA ASN A 123 5.74 -10.17 -25.54
C ASN A 123 4.62 -10.38 -24.50
N ASP A 124 4.98 -10.81 -23.28
CA ASP A 124 4.03 -11.02 -22.20
C ASP A 124 3.33 -9.71 -21.79
N ALA A 125 4.05 -8.58 -21.76
CA ALA A 125 3.50 -7.27 -21.39
C ALA A 125 2.36 -6.81 -22.31
N VAL A 126 2.44 -7.10 -23.61
CA VAL A 126 1.36 -6.80 -24.58
C VAL A 126 0.08 -7.55 -24.23
N HIS A 127 0.21 -8.80 -23.76
CA HIS A 127 -0.92 -9.62 -23.33
C HIS A 127 -1.44 -9.22 -21.93
N LEU A 128 -0.53 -8.86 -21.01
CA LEU A 128 -0.86 -8.41 -19.65
C LEU A 128 -1.79 -7.20 -19.65
N VAL A 129 -1.56 -6.19 -20.49
CA VAL A 129 -2.46 -5.01 -20.55
C VAL A 129 -3.89 -5.43 -20.92
N ALA A 130 -4.04 -6.34 -21.90
CA ALA A 130 -5.34 -6.82 -22.34
C ALA A 130 -6.02 -7.72 -21.30
N LEU A 131 -5.26 -8.51 -20.55
CA LEU A 131 -5.75 -9.44 -19.53
C LEU A 131 -6.10 -8.75 -18.21
N VAL A 132 -5.26 -7.83 -17.73
CA VAL A 132 -5.54 -7.01 -16.53
C VAL A 132 -6.77 -6.14 -16.77
N ALA A 133 -6.95 -5.60 -17.98
CA ALA A 133 -8.16 -4.88 -18.36
C ALA A 133 -9.42 -5.78 -18.40
N GLN A 134 -9.27 -7.10 -18.50
CA GLN A 134 -10.35 -8.08 -18.53
C GLN A 134 -10.55 -8.81 -17.19
N TYR A 135 -9.81 -8.44 -16.13
CA TYR A 135 -9.87 -9.04 -14.78
C TYR A 135 -9.56 -10.55 -14.73
N ASP A 136 -8.87 -11.10 -15.72
CA ASP A 136 -8.74 -12.56 -15.90
C ASP A 136 -7.28 -13.00 -15.91
N PHE A 137 -6.53 -12.64 -14.86
CA PHE A 137 -5.18 -13.15 -14.70
C PHE A 137 -5.08 -14.00 -13.41
N TRP A 138 -4.55 -15.21 -13.60
CA TRP A 138 -3.90 -16.03 -12.59
C TRP A 138 -3.15 -17.10 -13.36
N ASP A 139 -2.08 -16.71 -14.05
CA ASP A 139 -1.05 -17.66 -14.45
C ASP A 139 0.02 -17.66 -13.37
N ALA A 140 -0.01 -18.70 -12.53
CA ALA A 140 0.94 -18.92 -11.44
C ALA A 140 2.42 -18.99 -11.88
N ASN A 141 2.71 -18.99 -13.18
CA ASN A 141 4.06 -19.02 -13.74
C ASN A 141 4.63 -17.63 -14.10
N LEU A 142 3.85 -16.55 -13.95
CA LEU A 142 4.29 -15.17 -14.19
C LEU A 142 4.55 -14.38 -12.91
N CYS A 143 4.35 -15.00 -11.74
CA CYS A 143 4.71 -14.41 -10.46
C CYS A 143 6.23 -14.23 -10.34
N GLU A 144 6.60 -13.01 -9.93
CA GLU A 144 7.96 -12.52 -9.77
C GLU A 144 8.90 -13.56 -9.13
N PRO A 145 10.14 -13.75 -9.64
CA PRO A 145 11.16 -14.43 -8.85
C PRO A 145 11.33 -13.66 -7.54
N ASP A 146 11.48 -14.32 -6.39
CA ASP A 146 11.66 -13.69 -5.06
C ASP A 146 12.67 -12.52 -5.10
N VAL A 147 12.20 -11.29 -5.35
CA VAL A 147 13.05 -10.08 -5.47
C VAL A 147 13.35 -9.48 -4.09
N TYR A 148 12.79 -10.08 -3.03
CA TYR A 148 12.96 -9.61 -1.67
C TYR A 148 13.98 -10.49 -0.93
N ASP A 149 15.06 -9.86 -0.44
CA ASP A 149 15.73 -10.31 0.79
C ASP A 149 14.66 -10.50 1.86
N ASP A 150 14.83 -11.40 2.84
CA ASP A 150 13.76 -11.89 3.75
C ASP A 150 13.05 -10.79 4.59
N LEU A 151 13.44 -9.52 4.42
CA LEU A 151 12.98 -8.31 5.07
C LEU A 151 13.08 -8.41 6.60
N GLY A 152 13.98 -9.25 7.12
CA GLY A 152 14.09 -9.57 8.54
C GLY A 152 13.01 -10.52 9.05
N GLY A 153 12.30 -11.20 8.16
CA GLY A 153 11.16 -12.07 8.46
C GLY A 153 11.53 -13.28 9.29
N ALA A 154 12.69 -13.90 9.04
CA ALA A 154 13.14 -15.04 9.86
C ALA A 154 13.37 -14.64 11.32
N LYS A 155 14.07 -13.51 11.54
CA LYS A 155 14.36 -12.99 12.89
C LYS A 155 13.09 -12.55 13.60
N THR A 156 12.19 -11.87 12.89
CA THR A 156 10.89 -11.43 13.43
C THR A 156 10.02 -12.62 13.82
N THR A 157 9.96 -13.65 12.97
CA THR A 157 9.23 -14.89 13.25
C THR A 157 9.78 -15.61 14.46
N LEU A 158 11.11 -15.72 14.58
CA LEU A 158 11.75 -16.32 15.74
C LEU A 158 11.42 -15.56 17.03
N PHE A 159 11.49 -14.23 17.00
CA PHE A 159 11.22 -13.38 18.17
C PHE A 159 9.76 -13.43 18.61
N LEU A 160 8.80 -13.23 17.69
CA LEU A 160 7.37 -13.19 18.00
C LEU A 160 6.79 -14.55 18.41
N ASN A 161 7.48 -15.65 18.12
CA ASN A 161 7.11 -16.99 18.56
C ASN A 161 7.78 -17.42 19.87
N GLN A 162 8.55 -16.55 20.53
CA GLN A 162 9.04 -16.85 21.88
C GLN A 162 7.86 -16.87 22.87
N PRO A 163 7.77 -17.88 23.76
CA PRO A 163 6.64 -18.00 24.70
C PRO A 163 6.42 -16.76 25.56
N TRP A 164 7.51 -16.14 26.03
CA TRP A 164 7.44 -14.93 26.85
C TRP A 164 6.91 -13.73 26.03
N VAL A 165 7.25 -13.61 24.74
CA VAL A 165 6.73 -12.54 23.87
C VAL A 165 5.23 -12.73 23.65
N GLN A 166 4.80 -13.94 23.33
CA GLN A 166 3.37 -14.25 23.13
C GLN A 166 2.55 -14.01 24.40
N GLN A 167 3.09 -14.36 25.57
CA GLN A 167 2.47 -14.10 26.86
C GLN A 167 2.29 -12.61 27.13
N GLN A 168 3.34 -11.79 26.87
CA GLN A 168 3.27 -10.34 27.03
C GLN A 168 2.26 -9.69 26.08
N LEU A 169 2.20 -10.17 24.83
CA LEU A 169 1.24 -9.71 23.83
C LEU A 169 -0.17 -10.31 24.02
N ARG A 170 -0.34 -11.26 24.95
CA ARG A 170 -1.59 -11.99 25.22
C ARG A 170 -2.16 -12.71 23.99
N VAL A 171 -1.28 -13.25 23.15
CA VAL A 171 -1.62 -14.01 21.95
C VAL A 171 -1.32 -15.50 22.16
N HIS A 172 -2.14 -16.36 21.56
CA HIS A 172 -2.05 -17.82 21.74
C HIS A 172 -1.91 -18.56 20.41
N LYS A 173 -1.64 -17.82 19.33
CA LYS A 173 -1.46 -18.33 17.97
C LYS A 173 -0.02 -18.07 17.54
N PRO A 174 0.66 -19.03 16.89
CA PRO A 174 1.96 -18.79 16.28
C PRO A 174 1.89 -17.64 15.27
N TYR A 175 2.91 -16.79 15.28
CA TYR A 175 3.12 -15.77 14.27
C TYR A 175 3.67 -16.39 12.98
N ALA A 176 3.12 -15.95 11.86
CA ALA A 176 3.68 -16.10 10.52
C ALA A 176 3.59 -14.73 9.83
N MET A 177 4.61 -14.38 9.04
CA MET A 177 4.68 -13.08 8.34
C MET A 177 3.61 -12.93 7.24
N SER A 178 3.22 -14.03 6.62
CA SER A 178 2.17 -14.10 5.61
C SER A 178 1.26 -15.30 5.85
N ASN A 179 0.10 -15.30 5.20
CA ASN A 179 -0.85 -16.40 5.23
C ASN A 179 -1.29 -16.71 3.80
N ALA A 180 -0.86 -17.86 3.28
CA ALA A 180 -1.10 -18.26 1.89
C ALA A 180 -2.60 -18.33 1.54
N THR A 181 -3.45 -18.81 2.46
CA THR A 181 -4.90 -18.84 2.23
C THR A 181 -5.48 -17.43 2.09
N VAL A 182 -5.00 -16.47 2.89
CA VAL A 182 -5.44 -15.07 2.74
C VAL A 182 -4.91 -14.49 1.43
N LEU A 183 -3.69 -14.83 1.02
CA LEU A 183 -3.16 -14.38 -0.27
C LEU A 183 -4.01 -14.91 -1.44
N GLU A 184 -4.31 -16.22 -1.44
CA GLU A 184 -5.16 -16.86 -2.45
C GLU A 184 -6.57 -16.25 -2.51
N ASP A 185 -7.18 -15.97 -1.36
CA ASP A 185 -8.50 -15.32 -1.30
C ASP A 185 -8.52 -13.91 -1.91
N PHE A 186 -7.37 -13.22 -1.91
CA PHE A 186 -7.21 -11.86 -2.42
C PHE A 186 -6.53 -11.80 -3.80
N ALA A 187 -6.16 -12.92 -4.41
CA ALA A 187 -5.42 -12.95 -5.68
C ALA A 187 -6.15 -12.18 -6.80
N VAL A 188 -7.47 -12.38 -6.96
CA VAL A 188 -8.30 -11.67 -7.96
C VAL A 188 -8.49 -10.18 -7.61
N ASP A 189 -8.28 -9.81 -6.35
CA ASP A 189 -8.40 -8.43 -5.88
C ASP A 189 -7.11 -7.63 -6.12
N GLU A 190 -5.96 -8.31 -6.09
CA GLU A 190 -4.65 -7.74 -6.41
C GLU A 190 -4.58 -7.15 -7.82
N GLU A 191 -5.34 -7.72 -8.75
CA GLU A 191 -5.32 -7.34 -10.17
C GLU A 191 -6.19 -6.14 -10.49
N LYS A 192 -7.08 -5.77 -9.57
CA LYS A 192 -8.02 -4.67 -9.78
C LYS A 192 -7.38 -3.33 -9.47
N ASP A 193 -7.83 -2.30 -10.17
CA ASP A 193 -7.47 -0.93 -9.81
C ASP A 193 -8.17 -0.50 -8.51
N ALA A 194 -7.44 0.27 -7.71
CA ALA A 194 -7.96 1.01 -6.56
C ALA A 194 -8.01 2.53 -6.79
N VAL A 195 -7.73 2.97 -8.04
CA VAL A 195 -7.63 4.39 -8.42
C VAL A 195 -8.93 5.14 -8.16
N HIS A 196 -10.08 4.50 -8.40
CA HIS A 196 -11.38 5.10 -8.15
C HIS A 196 -11.59 5.50 -6.67
N PHE A 197 -11.00 4.74 -5.73
CA PHE A 197 -11.03 5.13 -4.32
C PHE A 197 -10.18 6.37 -4.06
N VAL A 198 -8.97 6.44 -4.63
CA VAL A 198 -8.08 7.61 -4.51
C VAL A 198 -8.79 8.87 -4.99
N ALA A 199 -9.40 8.83 -6.17
CA ALA A 199 -10.18 9.95 -6.71
C ALA A 199 -11.30 10.39 -5.75
N SER A 200 -12.00 9.44 -5.15
CA SER A 200 -13.10 9.72 -4.20
C SER A 200 -12.65 10.32 -2.86
N VAL A 201 -11.43 10.01 -2.42
CA VAL A 201 -10.82 10.51 -1.19
C VAL A 201 -10.33 11.95 -1.42
N LEU A 202 -9.68 12.21 -2.54
CA LEU A 202 -9.20 13.53 -2.94
C LEU A 202 -10.34 14.53 -3.15
N ALA A 203 -11.43 14.11 -3.78
CA ALA A 203 -12.62 14.94 -3.98
C ALA A 203 -13.25 15.44 -2.66
N ARG A 204 -12.93 14.79 -1.54
CA ARG A 204 -13.39 15.15 -0.19
C ARG A 204 -12.32 15.88 0.63
N GLY A 205 -11.24 16.34 -0.01
CA GLY A 205 -10.18 17.12 0.61
C GLY A 205 -9.25 16.32 1.52
N CYS A 206 -9.29 14.98 1.47
CA CYS A 206 -8.32 14.13 2.16
C CYS A 206 -7.12 13.93 1.24
N GLY A 207 -5.99 14.53 1.62
CA GLY A 207 -4.74 14.50 0.85
C GLY A 207 -4.48 15.74 0.01
N LYS A 208 -3.21 15.91 -0.36
CA LYS A 208 -2.67 17.13 -0.99
C LYS A 208 -2.60 17.07 -2.52
N LEU A 209 -3.26 16.11 -3.17
CA LEU A 209 -3.27 16.04 -4.63
C LEU A 209 -4.19 17.13 -5.21
N GLN A 210 -3.65 18.33 -5.44
CA GLN A 210 -4.27 19.35 -6.29
C GLN A 210 -3.91 19.07 -7.75
N CYS A 211 -4.31 17.92 -8.32
CA CYS A 211 -4.03 17.65 -9.73
C CYS A 211 -5.09 18.31 -10.63
N SER A 212 -4.66 18.94 -11.72
CA SER A 212 -5.52 19.33 -12.85
C SER A 212 -5.83 18.14 -13.78
N GLY A 213 -5.73 16.91 -13.26
CA GLY A 213 -5.78 15.66 -14.01
C GLY A 213 -4.40 15.10 -14.36
N HIS A 214 -4.39 14.06 -15.19
CA HIS A 214 -3.20 13.33 -15.64
C HIS A 214 -2.14 14.25 -16.30
N ASP A 215 -2.59 15.13 -17.19
CA ASP A 215 -1.70 16.04 -17.92
C ASP A 215 -1.01 17.05 -16.98
N GLY A 216 -1.75 17.53 -15.98
CA GLY A 216 -1.20 18.38 -14.93
C GLY A 216 -0.12 17.66 -14.11
N PHE A 217 -0.37 16.41 -13.73
CA PHE A 217 0.59 15.61 -12.99
C PHE A 217 1.87 15.34 -13.79
N ASN A 218 1.75 15.06 -15.08
CA ASN A 218 2.90 14.81 -15.96
C ASN A 218 3.69 16.09 -16.29
N ALA A 219 3.00 17.23 -16.38
CA ALA A 219 3.62 18.53 -16.60
C ALA A 219 4.20 19.14 -15.31
N ALA A 220 3.93 18.53 -14.16
CA ALA A 220 4.28 19.07 -12.86
C ALA A 220 5.79 19.24 -12.69
N ASN A 221 6.20 20.35 -12.09
CA ASN A 221 7.60 20.59 -11.83
C ASN A 221 8.14 19.59 -10.79
N VAL A 222 9.22 18.90 -11.17
CA VAL A 222 9.96 17.99 -10.28
C VAL A 222 11.13 18.74 -9.66
N THR A 223 11.16 18.80 -8.34
CA THR A 223 12.20 19.52 -7.57
C THR A 223 13.00 18.56 -6.68
N PRO A 224 14.26 18.88 -6.32
CA PRO A 224 15.03 18.08 -5.39
C PRO A 224 14.36 17.98 -4.02
N PHE A 225 14.14 16.76 -3.54
CA PHE A 225 13.65 16.52 -2.18
C PHE A 225 14.84 16.42 -1.22
N VAL A 226 14.97 17.40 -0.33
CA VAL A 226 16.13 17.53 0.56
C VAL A 226 15.77 17.13 2.00
N VAL A 227 16.58 16.26 2.60
CA VAL A 227 16.49 15.87 4.01
C VAL A 227 17.87 16.05 4.65
N ASN A 228 17.92 16.78 5.77
CA ASN A 228 19.17 17.08 6.50
C ASN A 228 20.28 17.67 5.61
N GLY A 229 19.92 18.54 4.67
CA GLY A 229 20.85 19.18 3.74
C GLY A 229 21.31 18.33 2.55
N ASN A 230 20.90 17.06 2.47
CA ASN A 230 21.23 16.16 1.37
C ASN A 230 20.03 15.93 0.45
N VAL A 231 20.27 15.86 -0.87
CA VAL A 231 19.25 15.44 -1.83
C VAL A 231 18.95 13.96 -1.59
N ALA A 232 17.76 13.68 -1.05
CA ALA A 232 17.29 12.35 -0.72
C ALA A 232 16.35 11.78 -1.80
N GLY A 233 16.00 12.58 -2.80
CA GLY A 233 15.04 12.20 -3.82
C GLY A 233 14.58 13.37 -4.68
N THR A 234 13.43 13.21 -5.30
CA THR A 234 12.71 14.26 -6.02
C THR A 234 11.25 14.27 -5.62
N ALA A 235 10.64 15.45 -5.54
CA ALA A 235 9.23 15.63 -5.26
C ALA A 235 8.57 16.45 -6.36
N ASN A 236 7.34 16.12 -6.74
CA ASN A 236 6.52 17.02 -7.54
C ASN A 236 5.56 17.84 -6.67
N GLU A 237 4.99 18.89 -7.25
CA GLU A 237 4.03 19.78 -6.58
C GLU A 237 2.70 19.11 -6.20
N HIS A 238 2.49 17.87 -6.63
CA HIS A 238 1.35 17.02 -6.30
C HIS A 238 1.71 15.92 -5.29
N THR A 239 2.74 16.09 -4.47
CA THR A 239 3.09 15.18 -3.36
C THR A 239 3.54 13.76 -3.76
N PHE A 240 3.91 13.54 -5.03
CA PHE A 240 4.63 12.33 -5.43
C PHE A 240 6.13 12.51 -5.14
N VAL A 241 6.69 11.63 -4.30
CA VAL A 241 8.10 11.68 -3.92
C VAL A 241 8.81 10.40 -4.37
N ARG A 242 9.80 10.55 -5.25
CA ARG A 242 10.78 9.50 -5.55
C ARG A 242 11.90 9.59 -4.53
N VAL A 243 12.12 8.52 -3.78
CA VAL A 243 13.18 8.44 -2.77
C VAL A 243 14.35 7.66 -3.37
N PHE A 244 15.56 8.22 -3.30
CA PHE A 244 16.76 7.57 -3.80
C PHE A 244 17.28 6.51 -2.82
N ASN A 245 17.99 5.51 -3.36
CA ASN A 245 18.64 4.45 -2.58
C ASN A 245 17.69 3.76 -1.59
N SER A 246 16.46 3.54 -2.03
CA SER A 246 15.41 2.88 -1.27
C SER A 246 14.85 1.73 -2.11
N GLY A 247 14.75 0.55 -1.50
CA GLY A 247 13.99 -0.57 -2.04
C GLY A 247 12.51 -0.45 -1.69
N HIS A 248 11.82 -1.59 -1.73
CA HIS A 248 10.39 -1.67 -1.44
C HIS A 248 10.05 -1.19 -0.04
N CYS A 249 10.80 -1.63 0.98
CA CYS A 249 10.61 -1.21 2.37
C CYS A 249 11.36 0.08 2.72
N MET A 250 10.89 1.21 2.19
CA MET A 250 11.54 2.51 2.36
C MET A 250 11.93 2.90 3.81
N PRO A 251 11.11 2.68 4.85
CA PRO A 251 11.52 2.94 6.24
C PRO A 251 12.71 2.12 6.75
N ARG A 252 12.99 0.97 6.14
CA ARG A 252 14.16 0.15 6.46
C ARG A 252 15.42 0.72 5.83
N ASP A 253 15.34 1.10 4.57
CA ASP A 253 16.50 1.51 3.77
C ASP A 253 16.86 3.00 3.98
N GLN A 254 15.84 3.84 4.16
CA GLN A 254 15.95 5.30 4.30
C GLN A 254 15.17 5.85 5.52
N PRO A 255 15.45 5.38 6.75
CA PRO A 255 14.64 5.69 7.94
C PRO A 255 14.52 7.19 8.25
N ALA A 256 15.60 7.96 8.04
CA ALA A 256 15.59 9.40 8.26
C ALA A 256 14.70 10.13 7.23
N VAL A 257 14.70 9.67 5.98
CA VAL A 257 13.88 10.22 4.91
C VAL A 257 12.41 9.88 5.13
N SER A 258 12.11 8.65 5.57
CA SER A 258 10.73 8.22 5.89
C SER A 258 10.15 9.02 7.04
N ALA A 259 10.94 9.23 8.11
CA ALA A 259 10.53 10.07 9.22
C ALA A 259 10.27 11.51 8.76
N ALA A 260 11.10 12.06 7.87
CA ALA A 260 10.89 13.40 7.32
C ALA A 260 9.58 13.50 6.50
N LEU A 261 9.29 12.51 5.65
CA LEU A 261 8.03 12.46 4.88
C LEU A 261 6.80 12.44 5.79
N ILE A 262 6.80 11.53 6.78
CA ILE A 262 5.69 11.41 7.73
C ILE A 262 5.52 12.74 8.48
N ASN A 263 6.59 13.29 9.05
CA ASN A 263 6.52 14.52 9.82
C ASN A 263 6.02 15.72 8.98
N ARG A 264 6.42 15.82 7.71
CA ARG A 264 5.94 16.89 6.81
C ARG A 264 4.46 16.74 6.49
N SER A 265 3.97 15.52 6.24
CA SER A 265 2.54 15.24 6.05
C SER A 265 1.74 15.58 7.31
N LEU A 266 2.21 15.17 8.49
CA LEU A 266 1.55 15.47 9.77
C LEU A 266 1.45 16.97 10.09
N GLN A 267 2.43 17.77 9.65
CA GLN A 267 2.49 19.21 9.95
C GLN A 267 1.77 20.08 8.91
N ASN A 268 1.05 19.50 7.95
CA ASN A 268 0.53 20.20 6.78
C ASN A 268 1.62 20.98 6.00
N GLY A 269 2.90 20.61 6.16
CA GLY A 269 4.00 21.25 5.44
C GLY A 269 4.02 20.87 3.96
N THR A 270 4.48 21.77 3.09
CA THR A 270 4.79 21.44 1.69
C THR A 270 5.94 20.42 1.68
N LEU A 271 5.83 19.39 0.85
CA LEU A 271 6.85 18.34 0.72
C LEU A 271 8.09 18.87 -0.01
#